data_AF-A0A661TX48-F1
#
_entry.id   AF-A0A661TX48-F1
#
_cell.length_a   1.000
_cell.length_b   1.000
_cell.length_c   1.000
_cell.angle_alpha   90.00
_cell.angle_beta   90.00
_cell.angle_gamma   90.00
#
_symmetry.space_group_name_H-M   'P 1'
#
loop_
_entity.id
_entity.type
_entity.pdbx_description
1 polymer ?
#
loop_
_entity_poly.entity_id
_entity_poly.type
_entity_poly.pdbx_seq_one_letter_code
_entity_poly.pdbx_strand_id
1 'polypeptide(L)' 'LDINQYKKNKIEYLNDLAKSTADEVALSKKEKILPPMPSYERRIIHLTLAEREDVQTESQGEEPERRVVIKPK' A
#
# COMPACT_ATOMS: atom_id res chain seq x y z
N LEU A 1 -22.47 15.34 -7.27
CA LEU A 1 -21.69 14.26 -6.61
C LEU A 1 -20.25 14.73 -6.52
N ASP A 2 -19.76 15.02 -5.31
CA ASP A 2 -18.41 15.55 -5.07
C ASP A 2 -17.32 14.48 -5.25
N ILE A 3 -16.82 14.36 -6.49
CA ILE A 3 -15.70 13.50 -6.86
C ILE A 3 -14.46 13.79 -6.00
N ASN A 4 -14.30 15.05 -5.56
CA ASN A 4 -13.17 15.49 -4.75
C ASN A 4 -13.15 14.88 -3.35
N GLN A 5 -14.31 14.74 -2.71
CA GLN A 5 -14.39 14.19 -1.37
C GLN A 5 -14.19 12.67 -1.37
N TYR A 6 -14.73 11.97 -2.37
CA TYR A 6 -14.48 10.54 -2.55
C TYR A 6 -12.99 10.23 -2.75
N LYS A 7 -12.31 10.98 -3.64
CA LYS A 7 -10.87 10.82 -3.89
C LYS A 7 -10.05 11.07 -2.61
N LYS A 8 -10.38 12.12 -1.85
CA LYS A 8 -9.70 12.42 -0.59
C LYS A 8 -9.84 11.26 0.41
N ASN A 9 -11.08 10.81 0.65
CA ASN A 9 -11.34 9.70 1.57
C ASN A 9 -10.64 8.41 1.15
N LYS A 10 -10.58 8.14 -0.16
CA LYS A 10 -9.87 6.97 -0.70
C LYS A 10 -8.36 7.06 -0.49
N ILE A 11 -7.76 8.23 -0.66
CA ILE A 11 -6.32 8.46 -0.40
C ILE A 11 -6.02 8.28 1.09
N GLU A 12 -6.83 8.85 1.99
CA GLU A 12 -6.67 8.69 3.44
C GLU A 12 -6.74 7.21 3.83
N TYR A 13 -7.76 6.49 3.34
CA TYR A 13 -7.89 5.05 3.55
C TYR A 13 -6.66 4.26 3.09
N LEU A 14 -6.10 4.56 1.90
CA LEU A 14 -4.92 3.87 1.39
C LEU A 14 -3.67 4.15 2.23
N ASN A 15 -3.53 5.37 2.76
CA ASN A 15 -2.44 5.70 3.67
C ASN A 15 -2.55 4.91 4.98
N ASP A 16 -3.75 4.84 5.57
CA ASP A 16 -3.98 4.12 6.82
C ASP A 16 -3.80 2.60 6.65
N LEU A 17 -4.28 2.05 5.53
CA LEU A 17 -4.05 0.66 5.15
C LEU A 17 -2.55 0.35 5.02
N ALA A 18 -1.80 1.23 4.34
CA ALA A 18 -0.36 1.04 4.16
C ALA A 18 0.39 1.05 5.50
N LYS A 19 0.11 2.04 6.36
CA LYS A 19 0.76 2.16 7.68
C LYS A 19 0.47 0.98 8.59
N SER A 20 -0.81 0.63 8.75
CA SER A 20 -1.22 -0.50 9.59
C SER A 20 -0.63 -1.83 9.11
N THR A 21 -0.66 -2.08 7.81
CA THR A 21 -0.05 -3.29 7.22
C THR A 21 1.45 -3.31 7.44
N ALA A 22 2.14 -2.17 7.29
CA ALA A 22 3.56 -2.08 7.53
C ALA A 22 3.93 -2.37 8.99
N ASP A 23 3.17 -1.87 9.96
CA ASP A 23 3.40 -2.16 11.38
C ASP A 23 3.25 -3.65 11.69
N GLU A 24 2.22 -4.29 11.13
CA GLU A 24 2.02 -5.73 11.27
C GLU A 24 3.14 -6.55 10.63
N VAL A 25 3.63 -6.14 9.45
CA VAL A 25 4.75 -6.80 8.76
C VAL A 25 6.05 -6.62 9.55
N ALA A 26 6.32 -5.41 10.05
CA ALA A 26 7.51 -5.11 10.83
C ALA A 26 7.56 -5.93 12.14
N LEU A 27 6.42 -6.08 12.80
CA LEU A 27 6.27 -6.86 14.03
C LEU A 27 6.32 -8.37 13.80
N SER A 28 5.55 -8.86 12.82
CA SER A 28 5.41 -10.30 12.57
C SER A 28 6.58 -10.91 11.78
N LYS A 29 7.39 -10.06 11.13
CA LYS A 29 8.44 -10.46 10.18
C LYS A 29 7.92 -11.35 9.04
N LYS A 30 6.63 -11.26 8.72
CA LYS A 30 5.99 -11.95 7.60
C LYS A 30 5.51 -10.94 6.58
N GLU A 31 5.77 -11.21 5.31
CA GLU A 31 5.26 -10.38 4.23
C GLU A 31 3.73 -10.41 4.16
N LYS A 32 3.15 -9.31 3.67
CA LYS A 32 1.72 -9.20 3.38
C LYS A 32 1.50 -8.75 1.95
N ILE A 33 0.52 -9.39 1.32
CA ILE A 33 0.10 -9.12 -0.05
C ILE A 33 -1.22 -8.34 0.03
N LEU A 34 -1.22 -7.14 -0.53
CA LEU A 34 -2.45 -6.34 -0.65
C LEU A 34 -3.27 -6.78 -1.86
N PRO A 35 -4.59 -6.50 -1.88
CA PRO A 35 -5.42 -6.75 -3.06
C PRO A 35 -4.89 -6.06 -4.32
N PRO A 36 -5.15 -6.61 -5.52
CA PRO A 36 -4.90 -5.92 -6.78
C PRO A 36 -5.56 -4.54 -6.81
N MET A 37 -4.85 -3.54 -7.34
CA MET A 37 -5.35 -2.18 -7.39
C MET A 37 -4.72 -1.37 -8.53
N PRO A 38 -5.39 -0.31 -9.02
CA PRO A 38 -4.87 0.53 -10.09
C PRO A 38 -3.50 1.12 -9.77
N SER A 39 -2.72 1.44 -10.81
CA SER A 39 -1.38 2.00 -10.66
C SER A 39 -1.30 3.23 -9.74
N TYR A 40 -2.35 4.06 -9.69
CA TYR A 40 -2.36 5.25 -8.83
C TYR A 40 -2.45 4.89 -7.33
N GLU A 41 -3.23 3.85 -6.98
CA GLU A 41 -3.37 3.38 -5.59
C GLU A 41 -2.07 2.72 -5.12
N ARG A 42 -1.44 1.92 -5.98
CA ARG A 42 -0.12 1.32 -5.69
C ARG A 42 0.94 2.38 -5.44
N ARG A 43 0.93 3.45 -6.25
CA ARG A 43 1.85 4.58 -6.06
C ARG A 43 1.67 5.25 -4.71
N ILE A 44 0.43 5.42 -4.23
CA ILE A 44 0.17 5.99 -2.91
C ILE A 44 0.85 5.13 -1.85
N ILE A 45 0.62 3.82 -1.84
CA ILE A 45 1.23 2.90 -0.86
C ILE A 45 2.76 2.95 -0.91
N HIS A 46 3.35 2.90 -2.10
CA HIS A 46 4.80 2.99 -2.26
C HIS A 46 5.36 4.29 -1.68
N LEU A 47 4.70 5.43 -1.91
CA LEU A 47 5.13 6.72 -1.37
C LEU A 47 4.91 6.82 0.14
N THR A 48 3.79 6.34 0.67
CA THR A 48 3.49 6.33 2.10
C THR A 48 4.55 5.57 2.90
N LEU A 49 5.12 4.50 2.33
CA LEU A 49 6.09 3.63 2.99
C LEU A 49 7.54 3.86 2.54
N ALA A 50 7.80 4.84 1.68
CA ALA A 50 9.14 5.08 1.11
C ALA A 50 10.20 5.44 2.17
N GLU A 51 9.79 6.18 3.21
CA GLU A 51 10.68 6.67 4.28
C GLU A 51 10.84 5.67 5.44
N ARG A 52 10.15 4.52 5.39
CA ARG A 52 10.27 3.50 6.45
C ARG A 52 11.53 2.66 6.29
N GLU A 53 12.27 2.47 7.37
CA GLU A 53 13.53 1.69 7.40
C GLU A 53 13.35 0.21 7.74
N ASP A 54 12.18 -0.20 8.21
CA ASP A 54 11.88 -1.55 8.71
C ASP A 54 11.04 -2.39 7.75
N VAL A 55 10.48 -1.79 6.70
CA VAL A 55 9.74 -2.47 5.63
C VAL A 55 10.14 -1.96 4.24
N GLN A 56 9.88 -2.77 3.23
CA GLN A 56 10.01 -2.43 1.82
C GLN A 56 8.77 -2.86 1.05
N THR A 57 8.57 -2.28 -0.14
CA THR A 57 7.38 -2.51 -0.96
C THR A 57 7.76 -2.88 -2.38
N GLU A 58 7.03 -3.81 -2.99
CA GLU A 58 7.24 -4.27 -4.36
C GLU A 58 5.89 -4.45 -5.07
N SER A 59 5.78 -4.02 -6.32
CA SER A 59 4.60 -4.30 -7.15
C SER A 59 4.80 -5.56 -7.97
N GLN A 60 4.02 -6.61 -7.70
CA GLN A 60 4.10 -7.91 -8.37
C GLN A 60 2.84 -8.22 -9.21
N GLY A 61 3.01 -9.02 -10.26
CA GLY A 61 1.97 -9.40 -11.21
C GLY A 61 1.83 -8.43 -12.39
N GLU A 62 0.86 -8.71 -13.26
CA GLU A 62 0.51 -7.91 -14.44
C GLU A 62 -0.89 -7.33 -14.28
N GLU A 63 -1.18 -6.23 -14.97
CA GLU A 63 -2.53 -5.64 -14.94
C GLU A 63 -3.57 -6.65 -15.49
N PRO A 64 -4.76 -6.76 -14.89
CA PRO A 64 -5.31 -5.99 -13.76
C PRO A 64 -4.99 -6.59 -12.37
N GLU A 65 -4.30 -7.72 -12.32
CA GLU A 65 -3.99 -8.48 -11.10
C GLU A 65 -2.79 -7.93 -10.31
N ARG A 66 -2.22 -6.83 -10.79
CA ARG A 66 -1.00 -6.24 -10.23
C ARG A 66 -1.28 -5.67 -8.84
N ARG A 67 -0.44 -6.07 -7.89
CA ARG A 67 -0.62 -5.86 -6.45
C ARG A 67 0.66 -5.44 -5.76
N VAL A 68 0.53 -4.83 -4.58
CA VAL A 68 1.67 -4.44 -3.74
C VAL A 68 1.92 -5.51 -2.69
N VAL A 69 3.17 -5.93 -2.57
CA VAL A 69 3.66 -6.78 -1.49
C VAL A 69 4.50 -5.91 -0.56
N ILE A 70 4.20 -5.97 0.74
CA ILE A 70 4.94 -5.31 1.80
C ILE A 70 5.74 -6.38 2.53
N LYS A 71 7.06 -6.22 2.59
CA LYS A 71 8.00 -7.20 3.16
C LYS A 71 8.82 -6.52 4.27
N PRO A 72 9.24 -7.27 5.30
CA PRO A 72 10.26 -6.76 6.22
C PRO A 72 11.55 -6.43 5.45
N LYS A 73 12.27 -5.40 5.93
CA LYS A 73 13.67 -5.19 5.55
C LYS A 73 14.59 -6.10 6.37
#